data_AF-A0A935VZV0-F1
#
_entry.id   AF-A0A935VZV0-F1
#
_cell.length_a   1.000
_cell.length_b   1.000
_cell.length_c   1.000
_cell.angle_alpha   90.00
_cell.angle_beta   90.00
_cell.angle_gamma   90.00
#
_symmetry.space_group_name_H-M   'P 1'
#
loop_
_entity.id
_entity.type
_entity.pdbx_description
1 polymer ?
#
loop_
_entity_poly.entity_id
_entity_poly.type
_entity_poly.pdbx_seq_one_letter_code
_entity_poly.pdbx_strand_id
1 'polypeptide(L)' 'MTRLDPREREAVTWVYLRGHTYEEAAEATGIPLGTLKRALRTALVTLKEVLGDPRPA' A
#
# COMPACT_ATOMS: atom_id res chain seq x y z
N MET A 1 7.62 -8.37 1.69
CA MET A 1 6.14 -8.16 1.80
C MET A 1 5.48 -8.95 2.94
N THR A 2 6.19 -9.79 3.69
CA THR A 2 5.62 -10.61 4.79
C THR A 2 5.18 -9.83 6.03
N ARG A 3 5.57 -8.56 6.18
CA ARG A 3 5.20 -7.67 7.29
C ARG A 3 3.91 -6.85 7.05
N LEU A 4 3.38 -6.90 5.84
CA LEU A 4 2.13 -6.24 5.48
C LEU A 4 0.98 -7.24 5.54
N ASP A 5 -0.16 -6.82 6.05
CA ASP A 5 -1.38 -7.61 5.94
C ASP A 5 -1.76 -7.82 4.47
N PRO A 6 -2.53 -8.86 4.13
CA PRO A 6 -2.88 -9.18 2.75
C PRO A 6 -3.46 -7.98 1.99
N ARG A 7 -4.37 -7.22 2.62
CA ARG A 7 -5.00 -6.03 2.04
C ARG A 7 -4.03 -4.88 1.78
N GLU A 8 -3.11 -4.65 2.71
CA GLU A 8 -2.08 -3.61 2.60
C GLU A 8 -1.13 -3.91 1.45
N ARG A 9 -0.70 -5.17 1.37
CA ARG A 9 0.16 -5.68 0.32
C ARG A 9 -0.49 -5.60 -1.05
N GLU A 10 -1.75 -5.98 -1.14
CA GLU A 10 -2.52 -5.93 -2.37
C GLU A 10 -2.69 -4.47 -2.83
N ALA A 11 -3.09 -3.57 -1.94
CA ALA A 11 -3.21 -2.15 -2.24
C ALA A 11 -1.89 -1.55 -2.74
N VAL A 12 -0.77 -1.82 -2.05
CA VAL A 12 0.56 -1.35 -2.47
C VAL A 12 0.96 -1.91 -3.84
N THR A 13 0.64 -3.18 -4.11
CA THR A 13 0.96 -3.82 -5.38
C THR A 13 0.25 -3.14 -6.55
N TRP A 14 -1.07 -2.94 -6.44
CA TRP A 14 -1.84 -2.32 -7.53
C TRP A 14 -1.45 -0.87 -7.76
N VAL A 15 -1.26 -0.09 -6.69
CA VAL A 15 -0.96 1.33 -6.81
C VAL A 15 0.50 1.59 -7.19
N TYR A 16 1.45 1.10 -6.39
CA TYR A 16 2.85 1.49 -6.53
C TYR A 16 3.65 0.57 -7.45
N LEU A 17 3.29 -0.72 -7.55
CA LEU A 17 4.02 -1.65 -8.42
C LEU A 17 3.37 -1.78 -9.80
N ARG A 18 2.05 -1.58 -9.92
CA ARG A 18 1.32 -1.63 -11.19
C ARG A 18 0.82 -0.27 -11.68
N GLY A 19 1.06 0.81 -10.95
CA GLY A 19 0.76 2.18 -11.40
C GLY A 19 -0.71 2.54 -11.49
N HIS A 20 -1.61 1.79 -10.85
CA HIS A 20 -3.05 2.08 -10.88
C HIS A 20 -3.36 3.29 -10.00
N THR A 21 -4.38 4.06 -10.39
CA THR A 21 -5.01 5.05 -9.50
C THR A 21 -5.67 4.35 -8.31
N TYR A 22 -6.05 5.11 -7.28
CA TYR A 22 -6.72 4.54 -6.11
C TYR A 22 -8.08 3.94 -6.46
N GLU A 23 -8.80 4.58 -7.38
CA GLU A 23 -10.09 4.17 -7.89
C GLU A 23 -9.98 2.88 -8.70
N GLU A 24 -9.04 2.79 -9.64
CA GLU A 24 -8.79 1.57 -10.43
C GLU A 24 -8.32 0.41 -9.55
N ALA A 25 -7.46 0.68 -8.55
CA ALA A 25 -7.03 -0.33 -7.60
C ALA A 25 -8.19 -0.82 -6.71
N ALA A 26 -9.11 0.07 -6.31
CA ALA A 26 -10.29 -0.30 -5.52
C ALA A 26 -11.24 -1.19 -6.33
N GLU A 27 -11.44 -0.86 -7.60
CA GLU A 27 -12.24 -1.68 -8.51
C GLU A 27 -11.58 -3.05 -8.77
N ALA A 28 -10.29 -3.07 -9.08
CA ALA A 28 -9.56 -4.30 -9.39
C ALA A 28 -9.44 -5.28 -8.21
N THR A 29 -9.43 -4.77 -6.97
CA THR A 29 -9.30 -5.59 -5.74
C THR A 29 -10.63 -5.86 -5.05
N GLY A 30 -11.70 -5.14 -5.42
CA GLY A 30 -12.98 -5.15 -4.69
C GLY A 30 -12.89 -4.53 -3.28
N ILE A 31 -11.77 -3.92 -2.90
CA ILE A 31 -11.60 -3.24 -1.63
C ILE A 31 -12.24 -1.84 -1.73
N PRO A 32 -13.15 -1.44 -0.82
CA PRO A 32 -13.72 -0.10 -0.85
C PRO A 32 -12.63 0.98 -0.81
N LEU A 33 -12.77 2.03 -1.63
CA LEU A 33 -11.75 3.07 -1.81
C LEU A 33 -11.23 3.67 -0.49
N GLY A 34 -12.12 3.93 0.48
CA GLY A 34 -11.72 4.43 1.80
C GLY A 34 -10.85 3.43 2.58
N THR A 35 -11.20 2.15 2.51
CA THR A 35 -10.42 1.05 3.11
C THR A 35 -9.08 0.87 2.40
N LEU A 36 -9.05 1.00 1.08
CA LEU A 36 -7.83 0.92 0.28
C LEU A 36 -6.86 2.04 0.65
N LYS A 37 -7.34 3.29 0.72
CA LYS A 37 -6.54 4.45 1.15
C LYS A 37 -5.99 4.27 2.58
N ARG A 38 -6.79 3.71 3.49
CA ARG A 38 -6.33 3.39 4.86
C ARG A 38 -5.26 2.30 4.85
N ALA A 39 -5.46 1.24 4.07
CA ALA A 39 -4.51 0.14 3.94
C ALA A 39 -3.17 0.62 3.38
N LEU A 40 -3.19 1.48 2.34
CA LEU A 40 -1.98 2.12 1.81
C LEU A 40 -1.26 2.94 2.87
N ARG A 41 -1.99 3.76 3.64
CA ARG A 41 -1.38 4.58 4.69
C ARG A 41 -0.68 3.71 5.73
N THR A 42 -1.34 2.67 6.24
CA THR A 42 -0.73 1.75 7.21
C THR A 42 0.47 1.03 6.58
N ALA A 43 0.33 0.55 5.35
CA ALA A 43 1.40 -0.14 4.64
C ALA A 43 2.66 0.72 4.49
N LEU A 44 2.50 1.99 4.11
CA LEU A 44 3.62 2.93 3.93
C LEU A 44 4.32 3.25 5.26
N VAL A 45 3.58 3.36 6.36
CA VAL A 45 4.16 3.53 7.69
C VAL A 45 4.98 2.30 8.07
N THR A 46 4.40 1.10 7.95
CA THR A 46 5.10 -0.17 8.22
C THR A 46 6.34 -0.34 7.33
N LEU A 47 6.23 -0.01 6.05
CA LEU A 47 7.37 -0.08 5.11
C LEU A 47 8.47 0.90 5.49
N LYS A 48 8.13 2.12 5.93
CA LYS A 48 9.11 3.10 6.42
C LYS A 48 9.87 2.57 7.63
N GLU A 49 9.18 1.93 8.58
CA GLU A 49 9.81 1.35 9.78
C GLU A 49 10.74 0.19 9.43
N VAL A 50 10.34 -0.67 8.49
CA VAL A 50 11.10 -1.88 8.12
C VAL A 50 12.28 -1.56 7.20
N LEU A 51 12.14 -0.59 6.29
CA LEU A 51 13.20 -0.21 5.36
C LEU A 51 14.22 0.73 5.98
N GLY A 52 13.88 1.41 7.08
CA GLY A 52 14.66 2.52 7.62
C GLY A 52 14.61 3.73 6.67
N ASP A 53 14.74 4.95 7.20
CA ASP A 53 14.92 6.13 6.34
C ASP A 53 16.31 6.02 5.69
N PRO A 54 16.44 5.81 4.37
CA PRO A 54 17.74 5.70 3.74
C PRO A 54 18.34 7.08 3.44
N ARG A 55 17.71 8.19 3.87
CA ARG A 55 18.27 9.52 3.70
C ARG A 55 19.41 9.71 4.70
N PRO A 56 20.69 9.77 4.26
CA PRO A 56 21.73 10.28 5.14
C PRO A 56 21.38 11.73 5.47
N ALA A 57 21.58 12.09 6.73
CA ALA A 57 21.49 13.46 7.21
C ALA A 57 22.37 14.41 6.38
#